data_AF-A0A2S5G9X4-F1
#
_entry.id   AF-A0A2S5G9X4-F1
#
_cell.length_a   1.000
_cell.length_b   1.000
_cell.length_c   1.000
_cell.angle_alpha   90.00
_cell.angle_beta   90.00
_cell.angle_gamma   90.00
#
_symmetry.space_group_name_H-M   'P 1'
#
loop_
_entity.id
_entity.type
_entity.pdbx_description
1 polymer ?
#
loop_
_entity_poly.entity_id
_entity_poly.type
_entity_poly.pdbx_seq_one_letter_code
_entity_poly.pdbx_strand_id
1 'polypeptide(L)' 'MKSLKGLTDEKLIESFEIAKQKELANDFIFILEKELKNRGLVKLVS' A
#
# COMPACT_ATOMS: atom_id res chain seq x y z
N MET A 1 3.87 13.53 9.17
CA MET A 1 3.81 12.13 8.71
C MET A 1 4.88 11.92 7.64
N LYS A 2 5.78 10.95 7.82
CA LYS A 2 6.76 10.58 6.78
C LYS A 2 5.98 9.99 5.60
N SER A 3 6.09 10.58 4.41
CA SER A 3 5.32 10.13 3.24
C SER A 3 5.92 8.87 2.64
N LEU A 4 5.08 7.97 2.10
CA LEU A 4 5.48 6.79 1.35
C LEU A 4 6.12 7.10 -0.02
N LYS A 5 6.39 8.37 -0.33
CA LYS A 5 7.03 8.84 -1.58
C LYS A 5 8.39 8.20 -1.87
N GLY A 6 9.07 7.65 -0.85
CA GLY A 6 10.34 6.94 -1.02
C GLY A 6 10.20 5.46 -1.39
N LEU A 7 8.99 4.87 -1.35
CA LEU A 7 8.78 3.51 -1.83
C LEU A 7 8.65 3.50 -3.35
N THR A 8 9.30 2.53 -3.99
CA THR A 8 9.00 2.12 -5.35
C THR A 8 7.61 1.50 -5.42
N ASP A 9 7.04 1.46 -6.62
CA ASP A 9 5.70 0.89 -6.85
C ASP A 9 5.65 -0.59 -6.48
N GLU A 10 6.70 -1.36 -6.82
CA GLU A 10 6.84 -2.76 -6.44
C GLU A 10 6.82 -2.97 -4.92
N LYS A 11 7.57 -2.15 -4.18
CA LYS A 11 7.62 -2.25 -2.70
C LYS A 11 6.31 -1.84 -2.07
N LEU A 12 5.59 -0.89 -2.67
CA LEU A 12 4.29 -0.44 -2.18
C LEU A 12 3.24 -1.54 -2.33
N ILE A 13 3.22 -2.22 -3.49
CA ILE A 13 2.35 -3.36 -3.77
C ILE A 13 2.66 -4.52 -2.81
N GLU A 14 3.92 -4.92 -2.71
CA GLU A 14 4.36 -5.99 -1.79
C GLU A 14 3.96 -5.68 -0.35
N SER A 15 4.18 -4.44 0.12
CA SER A 15 3.81 -4.03 1.47
C SER A 15 2.31 -4.11 1.72
N PHE A 16 1.49 -3.76 0.72
CA PHE A 16 0.03 -3.83 0.82
C PHE A 16 -0.48 -5.26 0.89
N GLU A 17 0.05 -6.16 0.06
CA GLU A 17 -0.30 -7.59 0.08
C GLU A 17 0.08 -8.24 1.40
N ILE A 18 1.30 -8.00 1.89
CA ILE A 18 1.76 -8.50 3.18
C ILE A 18 0.89 -7.94 4.31
N ALA A 19 0.54 -6.66 4.26
CA ALA A 19 -0.29 -6.04 5.29
C ALA A 19 -1.69 -6.66 5.35
N LYS A 20 -2.30 -6.98 4.20
CA LYS A 20 -3.55 -7.72 4.13
C LYS A 20 -3.41 -9.16 4.64
N GLN A 21 -2.41 -9.91 4.17
CA GLN A 21 -2.19 -11.31 4.55
C GLN A 21 -1.93 -11.50 6.04
N LYS A 22 -1.26 -10.52 6.67
CA LYS A 22 -0.93 -10.55 8.10
C LYS A 22 -1.98 -9.87 8.98
N GLU A 23 -3.10 -9.42 8.40
CA GLU A 23 -4.17 -8.71 9.11
C GLU A 23 -3.60 -7.56 9.96
N LEU A 24 -2.67 -6.78 9.39
CA LEU A 24 -2.12 -5.62 10.08
C LEU A 24 -3.20 -4.57 10.33
N ALA A 25 -2.87 -3.58 11.17
CA ALA A 25 -3.80 -2.52 11.52
C ALA A 25 -4.50 -1.91 10.28
N ASN A 26 -5.83 -1.85 10.31
CA ASN A 26 -6.64 -1.35 9.20
C ASN A 26 -6.24 0.06 8.76
N ASP A 27 -5.83 0.93 9.69
CA ASP A 27 -5.33 2.27 9.37
C ASP A 27 -4.06 2.23 8.51
N PHE A 28 -3.18 1.26 8.76
CA PHE A 28 -1.97 1.07 7.97
C PHE A 28 -2.29 0.57 6.57
N ILE A 29 -3.19 -0.41 6.45
CA ILE A 29 -3.69 -0.92 5.16
C ILE A 29 -4.35 0.23 4.36
N PHE A 30 -5.15 1.06 5.02
CA PHE A 30 -5.82 2.21 4.39
C PHE A 30 -4.83 3.25 3.86
N ILE A 31 -3.75 3.52 4.59
CA ILE A 31 -2.69 4.42 4.12
C ILE A 31 -2.03 3.89 2.84
N LEU A 32 -1.72 2.58 2.80
CA LEU A 32 -1.15 1.93 1.63
C LEU A 32 -2.10 1.93 0.44
N GLU A 33 -3.39 1.61 0.66
CA GLU A 33 -4.43 1.62 -0.36
C GLU A 33 -4.61 3.02 -0.98
N LYS A 34 -4.60 4.06 -0.14
CA LYS A 34 -4.70 5.46 -0.60
C LYS A 34 -3.51 5.84 -1.48
N GLU A 35 -2.30 5.43 -1.12
CA GLU A 35 -1.11 5.69 -1.92
C GLU A 35 -1.14 4.92 -3.26
N LEU A 36 -1.56 3.65 -3.24
CA LEU A 36 -1.77 2.85 -4.46
C LEU A 36 -2.78 3.52 -5.40
N LYS A 37 -3.87 4.08 -4.85
CA LYS A 37 -4.88 4.82 -5.62
C LYS A 37 -4.32 6.09 -6.22
N ASN A 38 -3.52 6.85 -5.46
CA ASN A 38 -2.87 8.06 -5.95
C ASN A 38 -1.92 7.79 -7.12
N ARG A 39 -1.27 6.62 -7.13
CA ARG A 39 -0.34 6.20 -8.20
C ARG A 39 -1.02 5.44 -9.35
N GLY A 40 -2.33 5.18 -9.26
CA GLY A 40 -3.07 4.41 -10.26
C GLY A 40 -2.77 2.90 -10.25
N LEU A 41 -2.19 2.37 -9.17
CA LEU A 41 -1.73 0.99 -9.04
C LEU A 41 -2.77 0.04 -8.45
N VAL A 42 -3.94 0.55 -8.02
CA VAL A 42 -5.01 -0.28 -7.40
C VAL A 42 -5.43 -1.47 -8.26
N LYS A 43 -5.33 -1.37 -9.59
CA LYS A 43 -5.66 -2.49 -10.49
C LYS A 43 -4.68 -3.66 -10.42
N LEU A 44 -3.49 -3.45 -9.85
CA LEU A 44 -2.44 -4.48 -9.71
C LEU A 44 -2.60 -5.29 -8.43
N VAL A 45 -3.44 -4.84 -7.49
CA VAL A 45 -3.72 -5.51 -6.23
C VAL A 45 -5.21 -5.89 -6.18
N SER A 46 -5.54 -7.13 -6.56
CA SER A 46 -6.90 -7.69 -6.49
C SER A 46 -7.12 -8.44 -5.18
#